data_AF-A0A417U2G8-F1
#
_entry.id   AF-A0A417U2G8-F1
#
_cell.length_a   1.000
_cell.length_b   1.000
_cell.length_c   1.000
_cell.angle_alpha   90.00
_cell.angle_beta   90.00
_cell.angle_gamma   90.00
#
_symmetry.space_group_name_H-M   'P 1'
#
loop_
_entity.id
_entity.type
_entity.pdbx_description
1 polymer ?
#
loop_
_entity_poly.entity_id
_entity_poly.type
_entity_poly.pdbx_seq_one_letter_code
_entity_poly.pdbx_strand_id
1 'polypeptide(L)'
;KDYPLTLFCINEQEGFEEFRSGLKQLFRAMNCRKDKERMSELMKNEAYSHLSKETWEAIAVMTDNAAMLQKKDKYKTENGEEEEYNMCQALEELIEDNRNEGRREGRNEGNLEKTKTVVRNMLDRGYEIEDICAIAGCEAPFVEDVRKELLLQ
;
A
#
# COMPACT_ATOMS: atom_id res chain seq x y z
N LYS A 1 -15.79 31.88 31.56
CA LYS A 1 -15.31 30.58 32.07
C LYS A 1 -14.04 30.27 31.31
N ASP A 2 -12.89 30.32 31.98
CA ASP A 2 -11.63 29.87 31.38
C ASP A 2 -11.60 28.35 31.42
N TYR A 3 -11.58 27.72 30.25
CA TYR A 3 -11.42 26.29 30.10
C TYR A 3 -9.95 26.04 29.77
N PRO A 4 -9.11 25.65 30.74
CA PRO A 4 -7.70 25.42 30.47
C PRO A 4 -7.57 24.27 29.46
N LEU A 5 -6.95 24.56 28.31
CA LEU A 5 -6.69 23.58 27.26
C LEU A 5 -5.29 23.03 27.45
N THR A 6 -5.18 21.71 27.65
CA THR A 6 -3.89 21.03 27.70
C THR A 6 -3.61 20.38 26.35
N LEU A 7 -2.56 20.82 25.67
CA LEU A 7 -2.10 20.24 24.42
C LEU A 7 -1.15 19.07 24.70
N PHE A 8 -1.32 17.97 23.96
CA PHE A 8 -0.50 16.76 24.09
C PHE A 8 0.20 16.46 22.77
N CYS A 9 1.53 16.58 22.72
CA CYS A 9 2.32 16.30 21.52
C CYS A 9 2.83 14.86 21.54
N ILE A 10 2.23 14.02 20.72
CA ILE A 10 2.47 12.56 20.71
C ILE A 10 3.88 12.21 20.21
N ASN A 11 4.47 13.05 19.36
CA ASN A 11 5.79 12.80 18.79
C ASN A 11 6.94 13.09 19.77
N GLU A 12 6.67 13.79 20.88
CA GLU A 12 7.68 14.19 21.89
C GLU A 12 7.72 13.23 23.08
N GLN A 13 6.84 12.22 23.12
CA GLN A 13 6.70 11.29 24.24
C GLN A 13 7.41 9.97 23.94
N GLU A 14 8.11 9.43 24.96
CA GLU A 14 8.82 8.14 24.85
C GLU A 14 7.98 6.93 25.30
N GLY A 15 6.83 7.15 25.95
CA GLY A 15 5.97 6.08 26.44
C GLY A 15 4.50 6.49 26.61
N PHE A 16 3.60 5.51 26.51
CA PHE A 16 2.14 5.70 26.62
C PHE A 16 1.51 4.76 27.64
N GLU A 17 2.30 4.28 28.60
CA GLU A 17 1.87 3.30 29.62
C GLU A 17 0.80 3.86 30.58
N GLU A 18 0.68 5.18 30.67
CA GLU A 18 -0.32 5.88 31.47
C GLU A 18 -1.75 5.71 30.93
N PHE A 19 -1.88 5.47 29.62
CA PHE A 19 -3.16 5.25 28.97
C PHE A 19 -3.56 3.77 29.10
N ARG A 20 -4.75 3.49 29.64
CA ARG A 20 -5.23 2.12 29.88
C ARG A 20 -6.33 1.64 28.92
N SER A 21 -6.64 2.44 27.90
CA SER A 21 -7.67 2.15 26.90
C SER A 21 -7.07 2.05 25.50
N GLY A 22 -7.93 1.85 24.48
CA GLY A 22 -7.57 1.91 23.05
C GLY A 22 -6.79 3.17 22.64
N LEU A 23 -6.86 4.24 23.44
CA LEU A 23 -6.07 5.46 23.24
C LEU A 23 -4.56 5.18 23.31
N LYS A 24 -4.12 4.21 24.14
CA LYS A 24 -2.73 3.77 24.19
C LYS A 24 -2.28 3.21 22.85
N GLN A 25 -3.07 2.31 22.28
CA GLN A 25 -2.80 1.69 20.98
C GLN A 25 -2.78 2.76 19.87
N LEU A 26 -3.76 3.67 19.88
CA LEU A 26 -3.80 4.78 18.93
C LEU A 26 -2.54 5.65 19.00
N PHE A 27 -2.14 6.08 20.20
CA PHE A 27 -0.99 6.97 20.37
C PHE A 27 0.33 6.31 20.01
N ARG A 28 0.49 5.03 20.36
CA ARG A 28 1.66 4.23 19.92
C ARG A 28 1.72 4.14 18.40
N ALA A 29 0.61 3.81 17.73
CA ALA A 29 0.56 3.74 16.28
C ALA A 29 0.87 5.09 15.62
N MET A 30 0.29 6.18 16.13
CA MET A 30 0.57 7.52 15.60
C MET A 30 2.00 8.00 15.82
N ASN A 31 2.63 7.66 16.96
CA ASN A 31 4.04 7.95 17.21
C ASN A 31 4.94 7.21 16.21
N CYS A 32 4.58 5.97 15.85
CA CYS A 32 5.33 5.16 14.89
C CYS A 32 5.00 5.44 13.41
N ARG A 33 4.03 6.30 13.07
CA ARG A 33 3.49 6.42 11.69
C ARG A 33 4.52 6.76 10.60
N LYS A 34 5.64 7.42 10.96
CA LYS A 34 6.70 7.79 10.01
C LYS A 34 7.84 6.75 9.95
N ASP A 35 7.84 5.80 10.87
CA ASP A 35 8.90 4.80 11.02
C ASP A 35 8.32 3.42 10.70
N LYS A 36 8.68 2.93 9.50
CA LYS A 36 8.17 1.65 8.99
C LYS A 36 8.60 0.46 9.83
N GLU A 37 9.81 0.49 10.38
CA GLU A 37 10.32 -0.62 11.20
C GLU A 37 9.59 -0.66 12.54
N ARG A 38 9.45 0.49 13.21
CA ARG A 38 8.68 0.59 14.45
C ARG A 38 7.21 0.23 14.25
N MET A 39 6.60 0.66 13.14
CA MET A 39 5.23 0.27 12.82
C MET A 39 5.13 -1.24 12.61
N SER A 40 6.05 -1.86 11.88
CA SER A 40 6.06 -3.32 11.69
C SER A 40 6.25 -4.08 13.00
N GLU A 41 7.13 -3.60 13.89
CA GLU A 41 7.33 -4.18 15.22
C GLU A 41 6.06 -4.07 16.07
N LEU A 42 5.41 -2.91 16.04
CA LEU A 42 4.17 -2.65 16.78
C LEU A 42 3.04 -3.60 16.36
N MET A 43 3.00 -3.96 15.09
CA MET A 43 1.95 -4.80 14.50
C MET A 43 2.13 -6.30 14.79
N LYS A 44 3.27 -6.70 15.39
CA LYS A 44 3.44 -8.04 15.95
C LYS A 44 2.83 -8.16 17.35
N ASN A 45 2.37 -7.06 17.93
CA ASN A 45 1.82 -7.06 19.28
C ASN A 45 0.35 -7.50 19.26
N GLU A 46 0.04 -8.57 19.98
CA GLU A 46 -1.30 -9.15 20.08
C GLU A 46 -2.40 -8.17 20.49
N ALA A 47 -2.05 -7.09 21.20
CA ALA A 47 -3.02 -6.04 21.57
C ALA A 47 -3.66 -5.34 20.36
N TYR A 48 -3.06 -5.43 19.17
CA TYR A 48 -3.63 -4.89 17.93
C TYR A 48 -4.50 -5.91 17.18
N SER A 49 -4.55 -7.17 17.60
CA SER A 49 -5.48 -8.18 17.09
C SER A 49 -6.90 -8.02 17.66
N HIS A 50 -7.01 -7.35 18.82
CA HIS A 50 -8.23 -7.26 19.62
C HIS A 50 -8.61 -5.80 19.88
N LEU A 51 -8.88 -5.05 18.81
CA LEU A 51 -9.25 -3.63 18.92
C LEU A 51 -10.75 -3.42 18.84
N SER A 52 -11.25 -2.43 19.60
CA SER A 52 -12.60 -1.92 19.37
C SER A 52 -12.71 -1.32 17.97
N LYS A 53 -13.92 -1.32 17.42
CA LYS A 53 -14.24 -0.71 16.13
C LYS A 53 -13.68 0.71 15.99
N GLU A 54 -13.91 1.54 17.00
CA GLU A 54 -13.52 2.96 17.00
C GLU A 54 -12.00 3.12 17.05
N THR A 55 -11.33 2.28 17.84
CA THR A 55 -9.86 2.32 17.96
C THR A 55 -9.20 1.88 16.67
N TRP A 56 -9.73 0.82 16.04
CA TRP A 56 -9.24 0.30 14.77
C TRP A 56 -9.41 1.34 13.64
N GLU A 57 -10.59 1.95 13.53
CA GLU A 57 -10.85 3.00 12.52
C GLU A 57 -9.96 4.23 12.73
N ALA A 58 -9.81 4.68 13.97
CA ALA A 58 -8.95 5.81 14.30
C ALA A 58 -7.49 5.53 13.93
N ILE A 59 -6.97 4.34 14.23
CA ILE A 59 -5.60 3.97 13.84
C ILE A 59 -5.46 3.94 12.32
N ALA A 60 -6.40 3.30 11.60
CA ALA A 60 -6.35 3.19 10.15
C ALA A 60 -6.28 4.58 9.48
N VAL A 61 -7.12 5.53 9.92
CA VAL A 61 -7.11 6.90 9.40
C VAL A 61 -5.86 7.66 9.80
N MET A 62 -5.48 7.63 11.07
CA MET A 62 -4.38 8.46 11.60
C MET A 62 -2.98 7.96 11.20
N THR A 63 -2.88 6.73 10.67
CA THR A 63 -1.65 6.13 10.13
C THR A 63 -1.61 6.11 8.60
N ASP A 64 -2.55 6.79 7.92
CA ASP A 64 -2.64 6.85 6.45
C ASP A 64 -2.88 5.49 5.78
N ASN A 65 -3.48 4.54 6.50
CA ASN A 65 -3.87 3.23 6.02
C ASN A 65 -5.40 3.13 5.82
N ALA A 66 -6.03 4.23 5.44
CA ALA A 66 -7.50 4.32 5.29
C ALA A 66 -8.06 3.32 4.24
N ALA A 67 -7.23 2.80 3.34
CA ALA A 67 -7.60 1.72 2.42
C ALA A 67 -8.14 0.48 3.15
N MET A 68 -7.69 0.23 4.39
CA MET A 68 -8.16 -0.87 5.22
C MET A 68 -9.65 -0.78 5.53
N LEU A 69 -10.21 0.44 5.63
CA LEU A 69 -11.62 0.66 5.93
C LEU A 69 -12.55 0.04 4.88
N GLN A 70 -12.09 -0.12 3.64
CA GLN A 70 -12.89 -0.73 2.56
C GLN A 70 -13.14 -2.22 2.78
N LYS A 71 -12.22 -2.91 3.45
CA LYS A 71 -12.31 -4.34 3.77
C LYS A 71 -12.60 -4.59 5.25
N LYS A 72 -13.14 -3.58 5.95
CA LYS A 72 -13.31 -3.62 7.40
C LYS A 72 -14.01 -4.87 7.92
N ASP A 73 -15.12 -5.27 7.29
CA ASP A 73 -15.90 -6.44 7.72
C ASP A 73 -15.12 -7.75 7.62
N LYS A 74 -14.06 -7.80 6.78
CA LYS A 74 -13.17 -8.96 6.67
C LYS A 74 -12.36 -9.20 7.95
N TYR A 75 -12.07 -8.14 8.69
CA TYR A 75 -11.18 -8.18 9.86
C TYR A 75 -11.95 -8.19 11.18
N LYS A 76 -13.28 -8.23 11.10
CA LYS A 76 -14.16 -8.33 12.24
C LYS A 76 -14.06 -9.74 12.84
N THR A 77 -13.86 -9.81 14.15
CA THR A 77 -13.86 -11.03 14.94
C THR A 77 -14.92 -10.94 16.04
N GLU A 78 -15.60 -12.04 16.31
CA GLU A 78 -16.57 -12.13 17.41
C GLU A 78 -15.87 -12.64 18.66
N ASN A 79 -15.92 -11.87 19.75
CA ASN A 79 -15.41 -12.27 21.06
C ASN A 79 -16.56 -12.23 22.08
N GLY A 80 -17.37 -13.30 22.10
CA GLY A 80 -18.58 -13.35 22.92
C GLY A 80 -19.65 -12.39 22.40
N GLU A 81 -20.01 -11.38 23.20
CA GLU A 81 -20.98 -10.35 22.83
C GLU A 81 -20.33 -9.09 22.21
N GLU A 82 -19.00 -9.00 22.23
CA GLU A 82 -18.26 -7.83 21.75
C GLU A 82 -17.65 -8.07 20.35
N GLU A 83 -17.70 -7.02 19.52
CA GLU A 83 -17.06 -7.01 18.21
C GLU A 83 -15.63 -6.47 18.31
N GLU A 84 -14.67 -7.26 17.88
CA GLU A 84 -13.26 -6.88 17.81
C GLU A 84 -12.78 -6.83 16.36
N TYR A 85 -11.67 -6.14 16.12
CA TYR A 85 -11.10 -5.97 14.79
C TYR A 85 -9.59 -6.24 14.82
N ASN A 86 -9.15 -7.16 13.96
CA ASN A 86 -7.77 -7.57 13.86
C ASN A 86 -6.97 -6.65 12.92
N MET A 87 -6.25 -5.69 13.50
CA MET A 87 -5.39 -4.77 12.73
C MET A 87 -4.14 -5.46 12.19
N CYS A 88 -3.56 -6.40 12.94
CA CYS A 88 -2.35 -7.12 12.55
C CYS A 88 -2.54 -7.83 11.20
N GLN A 89 -3.61 -8.62 11.09
CA GLN A 89 -3.99 -9.31 9.87
C GLN A 89 -4.26 -8.33 8.74
N ALA A 90 -4.99 -7.26 9.04
CA ALA A 90 -5.39 -6.28 8.04
C ALA A 90 -4.20 -5.56 7.41
N LEU A 91 -3.18 -5.23 8.21
CA LEU A 91 -1.96 -4.60 7.69
C LEU A 91 -1.06 -5.59 6.96
N GLU A 92 -0.95 -6.83 7.43
CA GLU A 92 -0.17 -7.89 6.76
C GLU A 92 -0.71 -8.16 5.35
N GLU A 93 -2.03 -8.29 5.23
CA GLU A 93 -2.68 -8.45 3.93
C GLU A 93 -2.49 -7.22 3.03
N LEU A 94 -2.58 -6.00 3.58
CA LEU A 94 -2.33 -4.78 2.81
C LEU A 94 -0.90 -4.75 2.25
N ILE A 95 0.09 -5.15 3.05
CA ILE A 95 1.49 -5.23 2.61
C ILE A 95 1.65 -6.28 1.50
N GLU A 96 1.02 -7.44 1.64
CA GLU A 96 1.11 -8.50 0.64
C GLU A 96 0.39 -8.13 -0.67
N ASP A 97 -0.78 -7.48 -0.59
CA ASP A 97 -1.49 -6.93 -1.75
C ASP A 97 -0.59 -5.95 -2.52
N ASN A 98 0.04 -5.00 -1.83
CA ASN A 98 0.98 -4.05 -2.43
C ASN A 98 2.20 -4.73 -3.08
N ARG A 99 2.76 -5.77 -2.44
CA ARG A 99 3.86 -6.56 -3.03
C ARG A 99 3.43 -7.32 -4.27
N ASN A 100 2.23 -7.88 -4.27
CA ASN A 100 1.66 -8.60 -5.41
C ASN A 100 1.38 -7.66 -6.58
N GLU A 101 0.84 -6.48 -6.30
CA GLU A 101 0.66 -5.42 -7.28
C GLU A 101 1.98 -4.99 -7.89
N GLY A 102 2.99 -4.64 -7.07
CA GLY A 102 4.31 -4.27 -7.59
C GLY A 102 4.98 -5.38 -8.41
N ARG A 103 4.83 -6.65 -8.03
CA ARG A 103 5.32 -7.79 -8.84
C ARG A 103 4.57 -7.95 -10.16
N ARG A 104 3.28 -7.61 -10.22
CA ARG A 104 2.47 -7.69 -11.44
C ARG A 104 2.81 -6.53 -12.36
N GLU A 105 2.88 -5.31 -11.84
CA GLU A 105 3.31 -4.11 -12.56
C GLU A 105 4.70 -4.30 -13.15
N GLY A 106 5.69 -4.72 -12.34
CA GLY A 106 7.05 -4.93 -12.83
C GLY A 106 7.15 -6.01 -13.93
N ARG A 107 6.30 -7.06 -13.90
CA ARG A 107 6.23 -8.03 -15.00
C ARG A 107 5.63 -7.42 -16.27
N ASN A 108 4.59 -6.61 -16.13
CA ASN A 108 3.93 -5.95 -17.26
C ASN A 108 4.88 -4.93 -17.91
N GLU A 109 5.52 -4.09 -17.11
CA GLU A 109 6.53 -3.13 -17.57
C GLU A 109 7.71 -3.83 -18.23
N GLY A 110 8.24 -4.89 -17.62
CA GLY A 110 9.35 -5.66 -18.19
C GLY A 110 8.99 -6.34 -19.52
N ASN A 111 7.78 -6.90 -19.63
CA ASN A 111 7.30 -7.47 -20.88
C ASN A 111 7.12 -6.38 -21.95
N LEU A 112 6.55 -5.23 -21.59
CA LEU A 112 6.38 -4.10 -22.48
C LEU A 112 7.72 -3.59 -23.02
N GLU A 113 8.71 -3.38 -22.14
CA GLU A 113 10.06 -2.92 -22.51
C GLU A 113 10.80 -3.93 -23.38
N LYS A 114 10.63 -5.23 -23.11
CA LYS A 114 11.17 -6.29 -23.97
C LYS A 114 10.56 -6.21 -25.37
N THR A 115 9.23 -6.07 -25.48
CA THR A 115 8.54 -5.93 -26.77
C THR A 115 8.97 -4.66 -27.49
N LYS A 116 9.06 -3.51 -26.80
CA LYS A 116 9.60 -2.25 -27.36
C LYS A 116 11.01 -2.45 -27.93
N THR A 117 11.87 -3.15 -27.21
CA THR A 117 13.24 -3.45 -27.66
C THR A 117 13.27 -4.31 -28.91
N VAL A 118 12.41 -5.33 -29.00
CA VAL A 118 12.29 -6.18 -30.20
C VAL A 118 11.79 -5.37 -31.39
N VAL A 119 10.72 -4.58 -31.20
CA VAL A 119 10.15 -3.72 -32.24
C VAL A 119 11.19 -2.71 -32.74
N ARG A 120 11.92 -2.06 -31.84
CA ARG A 120 13.01 -1.13 -32.18
C ARG A 120 14.04 -1.79 -33.09
N ASN A 121 14.52 -2.97 -32.70
CA ASN A 121 15.49 -3.74 -33.48
C ASN A 121 15.00 -4.16 -34.87
N MET A 122 13.69 -4.40 -35.02
CA MET A 122 13.08 -4.75 -36.31
C MET A 122 12.92 -3.53 -37.20
N LEU A 123 12.49 -2.40 -36.63
CA LEU A 123 12.42 -1.12 -37.34
C LEU A 123 13.80 -0.69 -37.86
N ASP A 124 14.85 -0.82 -37.04
CA ASP A 124 16.23 -0.52 -37.44
C ASP A 124 16.74 -1.41 -38.59
N ARG A 125 16.15 -2.61 -38.76
CA ARG A 125 16.45 -3.55 -39.85
C ARG A 125 15.55 -3.36 -41.08
N GLY A 126 14.63 -2.40 -41.04
CA GLY A 126 13.73 -2.09 -42.16
C GLY A 126 12.60 -3.08 -42.34
N TYR A 127 12.13 -3.73 -41.27
CA TYR A 127 10.92 -4.56 -41.33
C TYR A 127 9.66 -3.69 -41.49
N GLU A 128 8.70 -4.16 -42.28
CA GLU A 128 7.39 -3.50 -42.44
C GLU A 128 6.54 -3.67 -41.18
N ILE A 129 5.65 -2.71 -40.93
CA ILE A 129 4.84 -2.67 -39.69
C ILE A 129 3.96 -3.92 -39.58
N GLU A 130 3.38 -4.39 -40.68
CA GLU A 130 2.56 -5.60 -40.72
C GLU A 130 3.33 -6.83 -40.24
N ASP A 131 4.58 -7.00 -40.69
CA ASP A 131 5.46 -8.11 -40.29
C ASP A 131 5.88 -7.97 -38.83
N ILE A 132 6.19 -6.76 -38.36
CA ILE A 132 6.51 -6.50 -36.95
C ILE A 132 5.32 -6.87 -36.06
N CYS A 133 4.11 -6.46 -36.42
CA CYS A 133 2.89 -6.79 -35.67
C CYS A 133 2.71 -8.30 -35.58
N ALA A 134 2.91 -9.02 -36.69
CA ALA A 134 2.79 -10.47 -36.75
C ALA A 134 3.85 -11.21 -35.91
N ILE A 135 5.11 -10.72 -35.88
CA ILE A 135 6.21 -11.39 -35.16
C ILE A 135 6.21 -11.02 -33.67
N ALA A 136 6.07 -9.74 -33.35
CA ALA A 136 6.13 -9.23 -31.98
C ALA A 136 4.81 -9.38 -31.22
N GLY A 137 3.71 -9.72 -31.92
CA GLY A 137 2.39 -9.88 -31.31
C GLY A 137 1.86 -8.57 -30.73
N CYS A 138 2.09 -7.45 -31.42
CA CYS A 138 1.69 -6.12 -31.01
C CYS A 138 0.86 -5.42 -32.10
N GLU A 139 0.24 -4.31 -31.75
CA GLU A 139 -0.62 -3.56 -32.67
C GLU A 139 0.15 -2.45 -33.40
N ALA A 140 -0.29 -2.10 -34.61
CA ALA A 140 0.34 -1.05 -35.41
C ALA A 140 0.52 0.30 -34.68
N PRO A 141 -0.45 0.80 -33.88
CA PRO A 141 -0.26 2.04 -33.12
C PRO A 141 0.93 1.99 -32.16
N PHE A 142 1.18 0.83 -31.54
CA PHE A 142 2.33 0.66 -30.64
C PHE A 142 3.66 0.70 -31.40
N VAL A 143 3.73 0.04 -32.56
CA VAL A 143 4.92 0.08 -33.43
C VAL A 143 5.21 1.51 -33.90
N GLU A 144 4.15 2.23 -34.28
CA GLU A 144 4.22 3.64 -34.68
C GLU A 144 4.75 4.55 -33.58
N ASP A 145 4.32 4.34 -32.34
CA ASP A 145 4.80 5.12 -31.20
C ASP A 145 6.27 4.83 -30.89
N VAL A 146 6.70 3.56 -30.95
CA VAL A 146 8.13 3.20 -30.83
C VAL A 146 8.97 3.81 -31.97
N ARG A 147 8.42 3.88 -33.19
CA ARG A 147 9.08 4.53 -34.33
C ARG A 147 9.24 6.03 -34.12
N LYS A 148 8.24 6.72 -33.53
CA LYS A 148 8.35 8.14 -33.17
C LYS A 148 9.40 8.36 -32.08
N GLU A 149 9.42 7.52 -31.04
CA GLU A 149 10.42 7.58 -29.97
C GLU A 149 11.85 7.45 -30.51
N LEU A 150 12.07 6.55 -31.48
CA LEU A 150 13.35 6.36 -32.19
C LEU A 150 13.81 7.62 -32.95
N LEU A 151 12.90 8.30 -33.64
CA LEU A 151 13.20 9.51 -34.43
C LEU A 151 13.47 10.75 -33.57
N LEU A 152 13.15 10.70 -32.28
CA LEU A 152 13.35 11.77 -31.30
C LEU A 152 14.66 11.63 -30.50
N GLN A 153 15.43 10.55 -30.71
CA GLN A 153 16.76 10.32 -30.14
C GLN A 153 17.87 10.75 -31.10
#